data_AF-A0A6C0KTX8-F1
#
_entry.id   AF-A0A6C0KTX8-F1
#
_cell.length_a   1.000
_cell.length_b   1.000
_cell.length_c   1.000
_cell.angle_alpha   90.00
_cell.angle_beta   90.00
_cell.angle_gamma   90.00
#
_symmetry.space_group_name_H-M   'P 1'
#
loop_
_entity.id
_entity.type
_entity.pdbx_description
1 polymer ?
#
loop_
_entity_poly.entity_id
_entity_poly.type
_entity_poly.pdbx_seq_one_letter_code
_entity_poly.pdbx_strand_id
1 'polypeptide(L)'
;MSDNPDEAEQAKEAAPTFFGGLIKNTIYLIVYAIIGIALLYGCKVSAANLIPTSLEGCKLNITEIESFIDDGNGDMVPEQVFEPNVGCKQRKDETVNINIIYKDDMLQSSKLEFSYDDNSASLTNSGTIKWLMELLYGPKSNTYSYYFGKILSTVILTNLSLFDKMYKMINNIATTPFSETLVIFVLPYILPLLIPIFIIVNLVMFVFGWFYYITAFWAIRNPLPENQDDANPVSVSWKNGSPDWWILLYYFIAFCLMAIPLMAGGFIGMIVPIYCIIFPLFATGHLKGTPDEEKYNFGNFLSTMLKFKTHVIMYFFSYYLVLGAYTSNGENGAAVAITAFIIILVIWFFDNMFGVFTPYKGTKDNHISVIKVSTRTVGGDMNQPNHQEIPVAEPVNEDNEQMRGGKKSEKAKKTKKKH
;
A
#
# COMPACT_ATOMS: atom_id res chain seq x y z
N MET A 1 4.12 -38.15 43.75
CA MET A 1 5.26 -38.28 42.81
C MET A 1 5.13 -39.66 42.21
N SER A 2 4.61 -39.77 40.99
CA SER A 2 4.62 -41.03 40.24
C SER A 2 5.83 -41.00 39.33
N ASP A 3 6.84 -41.79 39.69
CA ASP A 3 8.05 -42.03 38.90
C ASP A 3 7.73 -43.01 37.77
N ASN A 4 7.00 -42.55 36.75
CA ASN A 4 6.77 -43.35 35.55
C ASN A 4 7.65 -42.77 34.40
N PRO A 5 8.89 -43.26 34.23
CA PRO A 5 9.79 -42.80 33.17
C PRO A 5 9.25 -43.09 31.76
N ASP A 6 8.25 -43.96 31.64
CA ASP A 6 7.66 -44.36 30.36
C ASP A 6 6.67 -43.33 29.77
N GLU A 7 6.14 -42.40 30.57
CA GLU A 7 5.27 -41.32 30.05
C GLU A 7 6.09 -40.18 29.41
N ALA A 8 7.36 -40.03 29.80
CA ALA A 8 8.25 -39.01 29.23
C ALA A 8 8.84 -39.43 27.87
N GLU A 9 8.91 -40.74 27.57
CA GLU A 9 9.48 -41.27 26.33
C GLU A 9 8.42 -41.57 25.24
N GLN A 10 7.13 -41.50 25.59
CA GLN A 10 6.01 -41.74 24.66
C GLN A 10 5.40 -40.49 24.03
N ALA A 11 5.87 -39.29 24.37
CA ALA A 11 5.72 -38.14 23.48
C ALA A 11 6.72 -38.20 22.30
N LYS A 12 6.93 -39.40 21.73
CA LYS A 12 7.44 -39.54 20.36
C LYS A 12 6.41 -38.84 19.48
N GLU A 13 6.70 -37.61 19.06
CA GLU A 13 5.99 -36.91 17.99
C GLU A 13 5.68 -37.94 16.91
N ALA A 14 4.42 -38.36 16.82
CA ALA A 14 3.98 -39.30 15.80
C ALA A 14 4.45 -38.72 14.47
N ALA A 15 5.29 -39.46 13.74
CA ALA A 15 5.87 -39.00 12.50
C ALA A 15 4.73 -38.40 11.66
N PRO A 16 4.86 -37.13 11.21
CA PRO A 16 3.75 -36.44 10.57
C PRO A 16 3.28 -37.33 9.42
N THR A 17 2.00 -37.73 9.49
CA THR A 17 1.41 -38.53 8.42
C THR A 17 1.61 -37.77 7.10
N PHE A 18 1.86 -38.48 6.00
CA PHE A 18 2.06 -37.88 4.69
C PHE A 18 1.01 -36.77 4.42
N PHE A 19 -0.26 -37.05 4.69
CA PHE A 19 -1.36 -36.08 4.57
C PHE A 19 -1.26 -34.90 5.54
N GLY A 20 -0.85 -35.10 6.79
CA GLY A 20 -0.63 -34.01 7.75
C GLY A 20 0.49 -33.06 7.30
N GLY A 21 1.61 -33.61 6.81
CA GLY A 21 2.70 -32.82 6.23
C GLY A 21 2.27 -32.08 4.95
N LEU A 22 1.50 -32.76 4.10
CA LEU A 22 0.93 -32.20 2.87
C LEU A 22 0.07 -30.97 3.17
N ILE A 23 -0.89 -31.10 4.10
CA ILE A 23 -1.82 -30.03 4.47
C ILE A 23 -1.06 -28.86 5.08
N LYS A 24 -0.10 -29.12 5.99
CA LYS A 24 0.75 -28.10 6.60
C LYS A 24 1.52 -27.30 5.54
N ASN A 25 2.19 -27.98 4.60
CA ASN A 25 2.96 -27.33 3.53
C ASN A 25 2.06 -26.56 2.57
N THR A 26 0.86 -27.08 2.29
CA THR A 26 -0.14 -26.40 1.45
C THR A 26 -0.60 -25.09 2.08
N ILE A 27 -1.01 -25.14 3.36
CA ILE A 27 -1.44 -23.94 4.11
C ILE A 27 -0.31 -22.93 4.17
N TYR A 28 0.91 -23.39 4.47
CA TYR A 28 2.10 -22.54 4.50
C TYR A 28 2.30 -21.83 3.15
N LEU A 29 2.27 -22.56 2.04
CA LEU A 29 2.41 -21.97 0.70
C LEU A 29 1.31 -20.96 0.38
N ILE A 30 0.05 -21.26 0.71
CA ILE A 30 -1.08 -20.34 0.50
C ILE A 30 -0.87 -19.04 1.29
N VAL A 31 -0.54 -19.13 2.57
CA VAL A 31 -0.29 -17.97 3.43
C VAL A 31 0.87 -17.14 2.89
N TYR A 32 1.99 -17.78 2.51
CA TYR A 32 3.15 -17.10 1.96
C TYR A 32 2.85 -16.41 0.62
N ALA A 33 2.10 -17.07 -0.27
CA ALA A 33 1.68 -16.47 -1.53
C ALA A 33 0.78 -15.24 -1.31
N ILE A 34 -0.16 -15.30 -0.35
CA ILE A 34 -1.02 -14.16 0.00
C ILE A 34 -0.18 -12.99 0.53
N ILE A 35 0.77 -13.25 1.44
CA ILE A 35 1.69 -12.22 1.95
C ILE A 35 2.52 -11.63 0.81
N GLY A 36 3.06 -12.46 -0.09
CA GLY A 36 3.83 -12.02 -1.25
C GLY A 36 3.03 -11.12 -2.19
N ILE A 37 1.79 -11.50 -2.48
CA ILE A 37 0.88 -10.71 -3.31
C ILE A 37 0.51 -9.38 -2.62
N ALA A 38 0.31 -9.39 -1.30
CA ALA A 38 0.11 -8.17 -0.50
C ALA A 38 1.31 -7.22 -0.58
N LEU A 39 2.54 -7.75 -0.47
CA LEU A 39 3.76 -6.94 -0.63
C LEU A 39 3.90 -6.40 -2.05
N LEU A 40 3.58 -7.19 -3.07
CA LEU A 40 3.58 -6.74 -4.46
C LEU A 40 2.54 -5.62 -4.66
N TYR A 41 1.35 -5.73 -4.08
CA TYR A 41 0.35 -4.67 -4.13
C TYR A 41 0.87 -3.39 -3.47
N GLY A 42 1.50 -3.49 -2.30
CA GLY A 42 2.17 -2.37 -1.65
C GLY A 42 3.25 -1.72 -2.53
N CYS A 43 3.99 -2.50 -3.30
CA CYS A 43 4.93 -2.00 -4.31
C CYS A 43 4.23 -1.15 -5.39
N LYS A 44 3.07 -1.59 -5.88
CA LYS A 44 2.29 -0.84 -6.89
C LYS A 44 1.71 0.45 -6.31
N VAL A 45 1.16 0.40 -5.10
CA VAL A 45 0.60 1.58 -4.40
C VAL A 45 1.69 2.61 -4.08
N SER A 46 2.87 2.16 -3.66
CA SER A 46 4.03 3.03 -3.43
C SER A 46 4.57 3.63 -4.73
N ALA A 47 4.59 2.86 -5.83
CA ALA A 47 4.97 3.36 -7.14
C ALA A 47 4.04 4.46 -7.66
N ALA A 48 2.77 4.45 -7.24
CA ALA A 48 1.79 5.51 -7.49
C ALA A 48 1.87 6.68 -6.49
N ASN A 49 2.87 6.69 -5.61
CA ASN A 49 3.06 7.72 -4.60
C ASN A 49 1.81 7.97 -3.73
N LEU A 50 1.11 6.91 -3.29
CA LEU A 50 -0.04 7.09 -2.39
C LEU A 50 0.31 7.01 -0.89
N ILE A 51 1.49 6.48 -0.54
CA ILE A 51 1.89 6.33 0.86
C ILE A 51 2.25 7.72 1.44
N PRO A 52 1.62 8.15 2.55
CA PRO A 52 1.89 9.45 3.14
C PRO A 52 3.24 9.41 3.85
N THR A 53 4.19 10.23 3.38
CA THR A 53 5.54 10.34 3.93
C THR A 53 5.74 11.59 4.79
N SER A 54 4.73 12.46 4.86
CA SER A 54 4.74 13.69 5.65
C SER A 54 3.31 14.09 6.00
N LEU A 55 3.11 14.63 7.22
CA LEU A 55 1.88 15.32 7.61
C LEU A 55 1.87 16.80 7.19
N GLU A 56 3.00 17.34 6.73
CA GLU A 56 3.14 18.74 6.29
C GLU A 56 3.09 18.90 4.77
N GLY A 57 3.56 17.90 4.01
CA GLY A 57 3.37 17.81 2.55
C GLY A 57 1.97 17.34 2.14
N CYS A 58 1.30 16.66 3.07
CA CYS A 58 -0.15 16.57 3.17
C CYS A 58 -0.61 17.69 4.11
N LYS A 59 -0.44 18.97 3.73
CA LYS A 59 -1.06 20.04 4.52
C LYS A 59 -2.54 19.69 4.57
N LEU A 60 -2.99 19.23 5.74
CA LEU A 60 -4.38 19.24 6.12
C LEU A 60 -4.75 20.72 6.18
N ASN A 61 -5.02 21.26 5.01
CA ASN A 61 -5.87 22.43 4.95
C ASN A 61 -7.22 21.86 5.31
N ILE A 62 -7.60 22.04 6.56
CA ILE A 62 -8.99 21.98 6.95
C ILE A 62 -9.67 23.09 6.12
N THR A 63 -10.17 22.74 4.95
CA THR A 63 -11.05 23.61 4.18
C THR A 63 -12.40 23.49 4.83
N GLU A 64 -12.90 24.61 5.37
CA GLU A 64 -14.32 24.74 5.71
C GLU A 64 -15.12 24.50 4.44
N ILE A 65 -15.91 23.43 4.42
CA ILE A 65 -16.90 23.20 3.37
C ILE A 65 -18.25 23.44 4.03
N GLU A 66 -18.98 24.45 3.54
CA GLU A 66 -20.40 24.59 3.86
C GLU A 66 -21.14 23.48 3.11
N SER A 67 -21.51 22.43 3.83
CA SER A 67 -22.49 21.45 3.37
C SER A 67 -23.87 21.86 3.86
N PHE A 68 -24.94 21.40 3.22
CA PHE A 68 -26.31 21.70 3.66
C PHE A 68 -27.00 20.40 4.04
N ILE A 69 -27.49 20.30 5.28
CA ILE A 69 -28.31 19.17 5.73
C ILE A 69 -29.75 19.65 5.88
N ASP A 70 -30.70 18.82 5.45
CA ASP A 70 -32.12 18.96 5.74
C ASP A 70 -32.37 18.70 7.24
N ASP A 71 -32.92 19.69 7.94
CA ASP A 71 -33.22 19.62 9.38
C ASP A 71 -34.44 18.73 9.72
N GLY A 72 -35.07 18.12 8.71
CA GLY A 72 -36.27 17.31 8.86
C GLY A 72 -37.57 18.10 8.85
N ASN A 73 -37.50 19.44 8.77
CA ASN A 73 -38.63 20.31 8.44
C ASN A 73 -38.61 20.77 6.98
N GLY A 74 -37.63 20.31 6.18
CA GLY A 74 -37.44 20.71 4.79
C GLY A 74 -36.62 21.99 4.63
N ASP A 75 -36.05 22.52 5.71
CA ASP A 75 -35.15 23.66 5.68
C ASP A 75 -33.69 23.16 5.59
N MET A 76 -32.95 23.71 4.62
CA MET A 76 -31.55 23.37 4.39
C MET A 76 -30.67 24.21 5.31
N VAL A 77 -30.07 23.59 6.32
CA VAL A 77 -29.22 24.25 7.30
C VAL A 77 -27.75 24.06 6.92
N PRO A 78 -26.93 25.12 6.87
CA PRO A 78 -25.51 24.99 6.61
C PRO A 78 -24.84 24.25 7.77
N GLU A 79 -24.25 23.09 7.49
CA GLU A 79 -23.35 22.36 8.37
C GLU A 79 -21.91 22.59 7.89
N GLN A 80 -21.09 23.14 8.78
CA GLN A 80 -19.66 23.27 8.57
C GLN A 80 -19.00 21.90 8.76
N VAL A 81 -18.72 21.22 7.66
CA VAL A 81 -18.00 19.95 7.70
C VAL A 81 -16.52 20.23 7.48
N PHE A 82 -15.72 19.90 8.50
CA PHE A 82 -14.27 19.93 8.40
C PHE A 82 -13.80 18.68 7.66
N GLU A 83 -13.76 18.74 6.33
CA GLU A 83 -13.11 17.69 5.57
C GLU A 83 -11.60 17.81 5.71
N PRO A 84 -10.90 16.71 6.10
CA PRO A 84 -9.45 16.65 6.03
C PRO A 84 -9.02 16.68 4.57
N ASN A 85 -8.89 17.88 4.00
CA ASN A 85 -8.45 18.04 2.63
C ASN A 85 -6.94 17.86 2.59
N VAL A 86 -6.52 16.72 2.04
CA VAL A 86 -5.12 16.34 1.96
C VAL A 86 -4.52 17.08 0.78
N GLY A 87 -4.10 18.32 1.01
CA GLY A 87 -3.52 19.17 -0.02
C GLY A 87 -2.11 18.75 -0.38
N CYS A 88 -1.91 17.57 -0.99
CA CYS A 88 -0.70 17.32 -1.76
C CYS A 88 -0.77 18.14 -3.04
N LYS A 89 -0.38 19.42 -2.96
CA LYS A 89 -0.22 20.28 -4.15
C LYS A 89 0.72 19.57 -5.13
N GLN A 90 0.13 19.05 -6.22
CA GLN A 90 0.75 18.36 -7.36
C GLN A 90 1.06 16.85 -7.18
N ARG A 91 0.05 15.99 -7.01
CA ARG A 91 0.16 14.59 -7.46
C ARG A 91 -0.85 14.33 -8.58
N LYS A 92 -0.34 13.97 -9.76
CA LYS A 92 -1.15 13.48 -10.88
C LYS A 92 -1.51 12.03 -10.59
N ASP A 93 -2.66 11.57 -11.08
CA ASP A 93 -2.99 10.14 -11.05
C ASP A 93 -1.89 9.37 -11.78
N GLU A 94 -1.19 8.51 -11.04
CA GLU A 94 -0.10 7.71 -11.58
C GLU A 94 -0.64 6.33 -11.98
N THR A 95 -0.44 6.00 -13.26
CA THR A 95 -0.80 4.68 -13.79
C THR A 95 0.33 3.70 -13.57
N VAL A 96 0.02 2.56 -12.95
CA VAL A 96 0.99 1.50 -12.65
C VAL A 96 0.66 0.25 -13.46
N ASN A 97 1.70 -0.39 -13.98
CA ASN A 97 1.57 -1.65 -14.71
C ASN A 97 1.41 -2.83 -13.74
N ILE A 98 0.40 -3.67 -14.01
CA ILE A 98 0.14 -4.95 -13.33
C ILE A 98 0.01 -6.07 -14.36
N ASN A 99 0.21 -7.32 -13.95
CA ASN A 99 0.10 -8.52 -14.79
C ASN A 99 0.96 -8.42 -16.06
N ILE A 100 2.27 -8.16 -15.89
CA ILE A 100 3.18 -7.96 -17.02
C ILE A 100 3.46 -9.33 -17.68
N ILE A 101 3.27 -9.41 -19.00
CA ILE A 101 3.52 -10.59 -19.84
C ILE A 101 4.53 -10.22 -20.92
N TYR A 102 5.50 -11.11 -21.19
CA TYR A 102 6.25 -11.08 -22.45
C TYR A 102 5.64 -12.08 -23.41
N LYS A 103 5.21 -11.61 -24.58
CA LYS A 103 4.74 -12.46 -25.67
C LYS A 103 5.23 -11.89 -26.99
N ASP A 104 5.88 -12.72 -27.80
CA ASP A 104 6.33 -12.36 -29.16
C ASP A 104 7.18 -11.07 -29.21
N ASP A 105 8.17 -10.94 -28.32
CA ASP A 105 9.02 -9.75 -28.12
C ASP A 105 8.28 -8.45 -27.73
N MET A 106 7.00 -8.57 -27.33
CA MET A 106 6.18 -7.47 -26.84
C MET A 106 5.87 -7.62 -25.36
N LEU A 107 6.02 -6.53 -24.62
CA LEU A 107 5.57 -6.41 -23.23
C LEU A 107 4.08 -6.01 -23.22
N GLN A 108 3.24 -6.82 -22.58
CA GLN A 108 1.82 -6.52 -22.35
C GLN A 108 1.58 -6.36 -20.85
N SER A 109 0.82 -5.35 -20.45
CA SER A 109 0.46 -5.10 -19.05
C SER A 109 -0.95 -4.55 -18.96
N SER A 110 -1.64 -4.82 -17.86
CA SER A 110 -2.84 -4.07 -17.49
C SER A 110 -2.41 -2.81 -16.73
N LYS A 111 -3.13 -1.70 -16.92
CA LYS A 111 -2.84 -0.43 -16.23
C LYS A 111 -3.85 -0.21 -15.11
N LEU A 112 -3.32 -0.08 -13.90
CA LEU A 112 -4.06 0.27 -12.70
C LEU A 112 -3.79 1.73 -12.38
N GLU A 113 -4.83 2.53 -12.27
CA GLU A 113 -4.75 3.96 -11.96
C GLU A 113 -5.20 4.18 -10.52
N PHE A 114 -4.37 4.85 -9.74
CA PHE A 114 -4.70 5.16 -8.35
C PHE A 114 -5.08 6.62 -8.24
N SER A 115 -6.39 6.88 -8.18
CA SER A 115 -6.94 8.22 -7.98
C SER A 115 -6.51 8.76 -6.63
N TYR A 116 -5.86 9.93 -6.61
CA TYR A 116 -5.46 10.53 -5.35
C TYR A 116 -6.68 10.91 -4.51
N ASP A 117 -7.73 11.45 -5.13
CA ASP A 117 -8.92 11.95 -4.42
C ASP A 117 -9.66 10.80 -3.72
N ASP A 118 -9.85 9.66 -4.40
CA ASP A 118 -10.50 8.48 -3.83
C ASP A 118 -9.74 7.88 -2.65
N ASN A 119 -8.40 7.87 -2.75
CA ASN A 119 -7.55 7.28 -1.73
C ASN A 119 -7.27 8.23 -0.58
N SER A 120 -7.14 9.53 -0.83
CA SER A 120 -6.78 10.52 0.19
C SER A 120 -7.83 10.53 1.31
N ALA A 121 -9.12 10.59 0.97
CA ALA A 121 -10.22 10.53 1.92
C ALA A 121 -10.28 9.20 2.67
N SER A 122 -10.11 8.06 1.98
CA SER A 122 -10.10 6.74 2.61
C SER A 122 -8.93 6.56 3.59
N LEU A 123 -7.75 7.06 3.21
CA LEU A 123 -6.54 6.95 4.00
C LEU A 123 -6.52 7.94 5.18
N THR A 124 -7.03 9.17 5.03
CA THR A 124 -7.12 10.11 6.16
C THR A 124 -8.24 9.78 7.13
N ASN A 125 -9.36 9.25 6.62
CA ASN A 125 -10.42 8.72 7.47
C ASN A 125 -10.11 7.33 8.02
N SER A 126 -8.93 6.76 7.73
CA SER A 126 -8.48 5.54 8.38
C SER A 126 -8.40 5.75 9.89
N GLY A 127 -8.86 4.75 10.67
CA GLY A 127 -8.97 4.86 12.13
C GLY A 127 -7.67 5.31 12.81
N THR A 128 -6.51 4.85 12.31
CA THR A 128 -5.21 5.19 12.90
C THR A 128 -4.78 6.63 12.60
N ILE A 129 -4.89 7.09 11.35
CA ILE A 129 -4.52 8.47 11.00
C ILE A 129 -5.49 9.46 11.64
N LYS A 130 -6.79 9.16 11.61
CA LYS A 130 -7.82 9.95 12.30
C LYS A 130 -7.55 10.04 13.80
N TRP A 131 -7.29 8.91 14.47
CA TRP A 131 -6.95 8.90 15.89
C TRP A 131 -5.68 9.71 16.21
N LEU A 132 -4.66 9.62 15.35
CA LEU A 132 -3.43 10.42 15.50
C LEU A 132 -3.72 11.92 15.34
N MET A 133 -4.60 12.30 14.42
CA MET A 133 -5.04 13.68 14.25
C MET A 133 -5.87 14.17 15.43
N GLU A 134 -6.74 13.33 15.99
CA GLU A 134 -7.50 13.64 17.20
C GLU A 134 -6.57 13.84 18.41
N LEU A 135 -5.47 13.08 18.51
CA LEU A 135 -4.45 13.30 19.53
C LEU A 135 -3.72 14.63 19.37
N LEU A 136 -3.43 15.06 18.15
CA LEU A 136 -2.68 16.28 17.87
C LEU A 136 -3.55 17.54 17.93
N TYR A 137 -4.74 17.48 17.34
CA TYR A 137 -5.57 18.64 17.01
C TYR A 137 -7.04 18.45 17.42
N GLY A 138 -7.42 17.32 17.99
CA GLY A 138 -8.79 17.07 18.41
C GLY A 138 -9.21 17.98 19.57
N PRO A 139 -10.52 18.22 19.76
CA PRO A 139 -11.04 19.11 20.80
C PRO A 139 -10.68 18.67 22.22
N LYS A 140 -10.56 17.35 22.41
CA LYS A 140 -10.14 16.70 23.66
C LYS A 140 -8.63 16.58 23.81
N SER A 141 -7.85 17.04 22.82
CA SER A 141 -6.40 17.03 22.89
C SER A 141 -5.92 17.95 24.02
N ASN A 142 -5.06 17.41 24.86
CA ASN A 142 -4.34 18.13 25.91
C ASN A 142 -2.83 18.10 25.60
N THR A 143 -2.04 18.83 26.38
CA THR A 143 -0.60 18.98 26.11
C THR A 143 0.14 17.63 26.10
N TYR A 144 -0.26 16.67 26.94
CA TYR A 144 0.28 15.30 26.93
C TYR A 144 -0.06 14.54 25.65
N SER A 145 -1.30 14.63 25.19
CA SER A 145 -1.80 14.01 23.96
C SER A 145 -1.10 14.60 22.74
N TYR A 146 -0.92 15.92 22.72
CA TYR A 146 -0.17 16.61 21.67
C TYR A 146 1.30 16.17 21.63
N TYR A 147 1.97 16.14 22.79
CA TYR A 147 3.36 15.68 22.89
C TYR A 147 3.52 14.24 22.42
N PHE A 148 2.71 13.31 22.93
CA PHE A 148 2.76 11.92 22.54
C PHE A 148 2.36 11.72 21.07
N GLY A 149 1.36 12.45 20.59
CA GLY A 149 0.93 12.48 19.20
C GLY A 149 2.07 12.92 18.26
N LYS A 150 2.88 13.92 18.66
CA LYS A 150 4.06 14.33 17.87
C LYS A 150 5.11 13.24 17.76
N ILE A 151 5.42 12.55 18.85
CA ILE A 151 6.34 11.40 18.85
C ILE A 151 5.79 10.29 17.95
N LEU A 152 4.54 9.89 18.18
CA LEU A 152 3.93 8.77 17.46
C LEU A 152 3.75 9.07 15.97
N SER A 153 3.37 10.29 15.61
CA SER A 153 3.29 10.73 14.22
C SER A 153 4.65 10.62 13.53
N THR A 154 5.72 11.02 14.22
CA THR A 154 7.08 10.95 13.69
C THR A 154 7.49 9.50 13.47
N VAL A 155 7.21 8.61 14.42
CA VAL A 155 7.51 7.18 14.29
C VAL A 155 6.73 6.57 13.13
N ILE A 156 5.40 6.77 13.05
CA ILE A 156 4.54 6.24 11.99
C ILE A 156 4.98 6.74 10.61
N LEU A 157 5.14 8.06 10.43
CA LEU A 157 5.54 8.64 9.14
C LEU A 157 6.93 8.17 8.70
N THR A 158 7.86 8.03 9.64
CA THR A 158 9.19 7.51 9.34
C THR A 158 9.10 6.08 8.80
N ASN A 159 8.29 5.22 9.44
CA ASN A 159 8.07 3.87 8.93
C ASN A 159 7.40 3.89 7.55
N LEU A 160 6.33 4.66 7.37
CA LEU A 160 5.66 4.78 6.08
C LEU A 160 6.62 5.26 4.99
N SER A 161 7.52 6.20 5.29
CA SER A 161 8.57 6.63 4.36
C SER A 161 9.60 5.54 4.07
N LEU A 162 10.00 4.75 5.07
CA LEU A 162 10.93 3.63 4.86
C LEU A 162 10.27 2.53 4.02
N PHE A 163 9.01 2.18 4.31
CA PHE A 163 8.25 1.22 3.51
C PHE A 163 8.04 1.72 2.09
N ASP A 164 7.71 3.01 1.88
CA ASP A 164 7.62 3.59 0.55
C ASP A 164 8.94 3.47 -0.24
N LYS A 165 10.08 3.81 0.39
CA LYS A 165 11.39 3.64 -0.25
C LYS A 165 11.71 2.17 -0.54
N MET A 166 11.42 1.28 0.41
CA MET A 166 11.65 -0.16 0.26
C MET A 166 10.79 -0.72 -0.88
N TYR A 167 9.50 -0.36 -0.93
CA TYR A 167 8.57 -0.78 -1.96
C TYR A 167 8.93 -0.22 -3.34
N LYS A 168 9.38 1.03 -3.45
CA LYS A 168 9.94 1.57 -4.71
C LYS A 168 11.20 0.84 -5.15
N MET A 169 12.11 0.56 -4.22
CA MET A 169 13.33 -0.20 -4.51
C MET A 169 12.97 -1.60 -5.04
N ILE A 170 12.05 -2.29 -4.37
CA ILE A 170 11.54 -3.60 -4.81
C ILE A 170 10.84 -3.48 -6.16
N ASN A 171 9.99 -2.47 -6.37
CA ASN A 171 9.25 -2.28 -7.61
C ASN A 171 10.19 -2.03 -8.80
N ASN A 172 11.29 -1.28 -8.60
CA ASN A 172 12.30 -1.04 -9.62
C ASN A 172 13.00 -2.35 -10.02
N ILE A 173 13.26 -3.23 -9.05
CA ILE A 173 13.74 -4.60 -9.30
C ILE A 173 12.64 -5.44 -9.98
N ALA A 174 11.37 -5.21 -9.65
CA ALA A 174 10.17 -5.92 -10.10
C ALA A 174 9.65 -5.55 -11.50
N THR A 175 10.42 -4.82 -12.30
CA THR A 175 9.99 -4.32 -13.63
C THR A 175 9.87 -5.41 -14.71
N THR A 176 10.23 -6.65 -14.40
CA THR A 176 10.12 -7.82 -15.29
C THR A 176 9.12 -8.85 -14.74
N PRO A 177 8.45 -9.68 -15.56
CA PRO A 177 7.50 -10.69 -15.06
C PRO A 177 8.13 -11.71 -14.12
N PHE A 178 9.41 -12.02 -14.36
CA PHE A 178 10.19 -12.91 -13.51
C PHE A 178 10.40 -12.31 -12.12
N SER A 179 10.53 -10.98 -12.05
CA SER A 179 10.75 -10.29 -10.79
C SER A 179 9.47 -10.06 -9.99
N GLU A 180 8.28 -9.92 -10.59
CA GLU A 180 7.00 -9.97 -9.85
C GLU A 180 6.82 -11.32 -9.13
N THR A 181 7.16 -12.42 -9.80
CA THR A 181 7.14 -13.76 -9.21
C THR A 181 8.15 -13.88 -8.06
N LEU A 182 9.36 -13.36 -8.22
CA LEU A 182 10.35 -13.32 -7.14
C LEU A 182 9.85 -12.52 -5.94
N VAL A 183 9.19 -11.39 -6.15
CA VAL A 183 8.59 -10.61 -5.05
C VAL A 183 7.55 -11.45 -4.30
N ILE A 184 6.67 -12.16 -5.02
CA ILE A 184 5.63 -12.97 -4.38
C ILE A 184 6.23 -14.10 -3.54
N PHE A 185 7.24 -14.82 -4.04
CA PHE A 185 7.73 -16.02 -3.37
C PHE A 185 8.94 -15.80 -2.47
N VAL A 186 9.82 -14.84 -2.76
CA VAL A 186 11.08 -14.64 -2.02
C VAL A 186 10.95 -13.57 -0.95
N LEU A 187 10.26 -12.46 -1.24
CA LEU A 187 10.20 -11.33 -0.30
C LEU A 187 9.56 -11.67 1.05
N PRO A 188 8.53 -12.53 1.15
CA PRO A 188 7.99 -12.96 2.44
C PRO A 188 9.03 -13.63 3.36
N TYR A 189 10.10 -14.23 2.82
CA TYR A 189 11.18 -14.80 3.62
C TYR A 189 12.20 -13.77 4.09
N ILE A 190 12.38 -12.69 3.32
CA ILE A 190 13.28 -11.58 3.67
C ILE A 190 12.63 -10.67 4.72
N LEU A 191 11.32 -10.48 4.65
CA LEU A 191 10.59 -9.54 5.51
C LEU A 191 10.83 -9.79 7.03
N PRO A 192 10.77 -11.01 7.57
CA PRO A 192 11.09 -11.27 8.97
C PRO A 192 12.51 -10.86 9.39
N LEU A 193 13.48 -10.91 8.46
CA LEU A 193 14.86 -10.47 8.72
C LEU A 193 14.95 -8.95 8.84
N LEU A 194 14.03 -8.21 8.21
CA LEU A 194 13.97 -6.75 8.28
C LEU A 194 13.22 -6.25 9.53
N ILE A 195 12.32 -7.05 10.11
CA ILE A 195 11.52 -6.66 11.28
C ILE A 195 12.39 -6.18 12.46
N PRO A 196 13.47 -6.88 12.87
CA PRO A 196 14.34 -6.39 13.93
C PRO A 196 14.96 -5.03 13.62
N ILE A 197 15.32 -4.77 12.36
CA ILE A 197 15.88 -3.49 11.93
C ILE A 197 14.83 -2.39 12.11
N PHE A 198 13.59 -2.62 11.67
CA PHE A 198 12.49 -1.67 11.89
C PHE A 198 12.21 -1.41 13.37
N ILE A 199 12.24 -2.45 14.21
CA ILE A 199 12.08 -2.30 15.67
C ILE A 199 13.17 -1.39 16.25
N ILE A 200 14.43 -1.62 15.87
CA ILE A 200 15.56 -0.79 16.33
C ILE A 200 15.41 0.66 15.86
N VAL A 201 15.08 0.87 14.58
CA VAL A 201 14.83 2.21 14.03
C VAL A 201 13.70 2.90 14.81
N ASN A 202 12.62 2.19 15.12
CA ASN A 202 11.49 2.74 15.86
C ASN A 202 11.84 3.10 17.29
N LEU A 203 12.63 2.26 17.96
CA LEU A 203 13.13 2.57 19.29
C LEU A 203 13.99 3.84 19.27
N VAL A 204 14.92 3.94 18.32
CA VAL A 204 15.78 5.13 18.16
C VAL A 204 14.93 6.37 17.86
N MET A 205 13.97 6.28 16.95
CA MET A 205 13.08 7.40 16.61
C MET A 205 12.16 7.80 17.76
N PHE A 206 11.70 6.84 18.57
CA PHE A 206 10.90 7.11 19.75
C PHE A 206 11.72 7.83 20.81
N VAL A 207 12.93 7.34 21.12
CA VAL A 207 13.86 7.98 22.05
C VAL A 207 14.25 9.37 21.57
N PHE A 208 14.56 9.52 20.28
CA PHE A 208 14.88 10.81 19.69
C PHE A 208 13.68 11.77 19.77
N GLY A 209 12.49 11.33 19.35
CA GLY A 209 11.26 12.12 19.41
C GLY A 209 10.91 12.56 20.83
N TRP A 210 11.16 11.70 21.82
CA TRP A 210 10.96 12.01 23.23
C TRP A 210 11.74 13.27 23.64
N PHE A 211 13.03 13.34 23.30
CA PHE A 211 13.86 14.49 23.62
C PHE A 211 13.60 15.67 22.69
N TYR A 212 13.43 15.42 21.39
CA TYR A 212 13.25 16.46 20.38
C TYR A 212 11.97 17.28 20.59
N TYR A 213 10.86 16.61 20.94
CA TYR A 213 9.57 17.28 21.14
C TYR A 213 9.31 17.72 22.59
N ILE A 214 10.30 17.72 23.47
CA ILE A 214 10.11 18.04 24.89
C ILE A 214 9.49 19.43 25.14
N THR A 215 9.69 20.38 24.23
CA THR A 215 9.03 21.70 24.28
C THR A 215 7.52 21.63 24.02
N ALA A 216 7.05 20.63 23.26
CA ALA A 216 5.63 20.38 23.02
C ALA A 216 4.91 19.89 24.29
N PHE A 217 5.63 19.31 25.24
CA PHE A 217 5.10 18.97 26.57
C PHE A 217 4.70 20.22 27.39
N TRP A 218 5.25 21.38 27.05
CA TRP A 218 4.91 22.67 27.64
C TRP A 218 4.06 23.53 26.71
N ALA A 219 3.54 22.93 25.64
CA ALA A 219 2.72 23.67 24.71
C ALA A 219 1.45 24.17 25.40
N ILE A 220 1.17 25.44 25.14
CA ILE A 220 -0.03 26.11 25.62
C ILE A 220 -1.04 26.07 24.48
N ARG A 221 -2.26 25.63 24.79
CA ARG A 221 -3.37 25.64 23.86
C ARG A 221 -3.69 27.09 23.49
N ASN A 222 -3.76 27.39 22.19
CA ASN A 222 -4.20 28.70 21.73
C ASN A 222 -5.67 28.91 22.15
N PRO A 223 -6.07 30.15 22.48
CA PRO A 223 -7.46 30.43 22.83
C PRO A 223 -8.38 30.03 21.69
N LEU A 224 -9.50 29.40 22.05
CA LEU A 224 -10.55 29.04 21.10
C LEU A 224 -11.29 30.30 20.63
N PRO A 225 -11.87 30.29 19.42
CA PRO A 225 -12.73 31.38 18.97
C PRO A 225 -13.89 31.58 19.95
N GLU A 226 -14.27 32.83 20.22
CA GLU A 226 -15.26 33.21 21.24
C GLU A 226 -16.69 32.69 20.94
N ASN A 227 -16.97 32.31 19.70
CA ASN A 227 -18.27 31.80 19.22
C ASN A 227 -18.17 30.33 18.77
N GLN A 228 -17.62 29.46 19.61
CA GLN A 228 -17.53 28.05 19.28
C GLN A 228 -18.84 27.34 19.63
N ASP A 229 -19.49 26.75 18.62
CA ASP A 229 -20.64 25.87 18.80
C ASP A 229 -20.18 24.53 19.39
N ASP A 230 -20.74 24.16 20.54
CA ASP A 230 -20.45 22.88 21.21
C ASP A 230 -20.84 21.66 20.35
N ALA A 231 -21.74 21.85 19.37
CA ALA A 231 -22.11 20.82 18.41
C ALA A 231 -21.00 20.55 17.36
N ASN A 232 -20.15 21.54 17.06
CA ASN A 232 -19.13 21.50 16.00
C ASN A 232 -17.74 21.88 16.52
N PRO A 233 -17.06 20.97 17.24
CA PRO A 233 -15.77 21.27 17.86
C PRO A 233 -14.66 21.52 16.83
N VAL A 234 -14.16 22.76 16.79
CA VAL A 234 -13.03 23.21 15.94
C VAL A 234 -11.70 22.62 16.41
N SER A 235 -10.80 22.36 15.44
CA SER A 235 -9.45 21.87 15.68
C SER A 235 -8.63 22.78 16.60
N VAL A 236 -7.83 22.17 17.47
CA VAL A 236 -6.97 22.86 18.43
C VAL A 236 -5.63 23.21 17.81
N SER A 237 -5.12 24.42 18.10
CA SER A 237 -3.75 24.80 17.75
C SER A 237 -2.91 25.06 19.01
N TRP A 238 -1.60 24.86 18.87
CA TRP A 238 -0.66 24.84 19.99
C TRP A 238 0.44 25.87 19.80
N LYS A 239 0.79 26.59 20.87
CA LYS A 239 1.97 27.44 20.93
C LYS A 239 3.05 26.74 21.75
N ASN A 240 4.27 26.68 21.21
CA ASN A 240 5.40 26.07 21.93
C ASN A 240 5.66 26.81 23.25
N GLY A 241 5.80 26.04 24.34
CA GLY A 241 6.27 26.56 25.61
C GLY A 241 7.80 26.61 25.67
N SER A 242 8.33 27.46 26.55
CA SER A 242 9.75 27.51 26.88
C SER A 242 9.99 26.78 28.22
N PRO A 243 10.47 25.52 28.21
CA PRO A 243 10.83 24.85 29.45
C PRO A 243 12.07 25.47 30.08
N ASP A 244 12.08 25.54 31.41
CA ASP A 244 13.32 25.76 32.15
C ASP A 244 14.23 24.54 32.04
N TRP A 245 15.52 24.77 31.81
CA TRP A 245 16.50 23.71 31.53
C TRP A 245 16.71 22.71 32.67
N TRP A 246 16.42 23.08 33.92
CA TRP A 246 16.50 22.17 35.07
C TRP A 246 15.39 21.13 35.08
N ILE A 247 14.21 21.46 34.54
CA ILE A 247 13.08 20.54 34.43
C ILE A 247 13.39 19.43 33.42
N LEU A 248 14.10 19.78 32.35
CA LEU A 248 14.66 18.84 31.37
C LEU A 248 15.57 17.78 32.02
N LEU A 249 16.41 18.17 32.99
CA LEU A 249 17.28 17.25 33.71
C LEU A 249 16.49 16.24 34.57
N TYR A 250 15.45 16.67 35.28
CA TYR A 250 14.58 15.77 36.04
C TYR A 250 13.85 14.77 35.15
N TYR A 251 13.37 15.23 33.97
CA TYR A 251 12.73 14.35 33.00
C TYR A 251 13.70 13.35 32.37
N PHE A 252 14.95 13.75 32.13
CA PHE A 252 15.99 12.84 31.68
C PHE A 252 16.25 11.74 32.72
N ILE A 253 16.40 12.12 34.00
CA ILE A 253 16.57 11.17 35.11
C ILE A 253 15.35 10.24 35.21
N ALA A 254 14.14 10.78 35.16
CA ALA A 254 12.91 10.01 35.20
C ALA A 254 12.78 9.05 34.01
N PHE A 255 13.19 9.48 32.81
CA PHE A 255 13.25 8.63 31.62
C PHE A 255 14.25 7.49 31.77
N CYS A 256 15.45 7.77 32.28
CA CYS A 256 16.48 6.74 32.53
C CYS A 256 16.05 5.75 33.62
N LEU A 257 15.28 6.19 34.62
CA LEU A 257 14.82 5.35 35.72
C LEU A 257 13.53 4.59 35.40
N MET A 258 12.72 5.08 34.46
CA MET A 258 11.48 4.41 34.07
C MET A 258 11.73 3.36 32.99
N ALA A 259 11.40 2.11 33.28
CA ALA A 259 11.28 1.07 32.25
C ALA A 259 10.13 1.33 31.26
N ILE A 260 9.19 2.23 31.61
CA ILE A 260 7.94 2.47 30.88
C ILE A 260 8.16 3.02 29.46
N PRO A 261 8.98 4.06 29.22
CA PRO A 261 9.25 4.53 27.86
C PRO A 261 9.94 3.48 26.98
N LEU A 262 10.80 2.63 27.55
CA LEU A 262 11.44 1.52 26.83
C LEU A 262 10.42 0.42 26.48
N MET A 263 9.52 0.07 27.41
CA MET A 263 8.44 -0.89 27.16
C MET A 263 7.44 -0.36 26.13
N ALA A 264 7.03 0.91 26.25
CA ALA A 264 6.14 1.56 25.31
C ALA A 264 6.78 1.68 23.91
N GLY A 265 8.04 2.12 23.85
CA GLY A 265 8.82 2.20 22.61
C GLY A 265 9.02 0.82 21.96
N GLY A 266 9.25 -0.23 22.75
CA GLY A 266 9.34 -1.61 22.25
C GLY A 266 8.01 -2.11 21.68
N PHE A 267 6.90 -1.88 22.37
CA PHE A 267 5.56 -2.27 21.91
C PHE A 267 5.15 -1.52 20.64
N ILE A 268 5.30 -0.20 20.63
CA ILE A 268 5.06 0.65 19.45
C ILE A 268 5.98 0.23 18.30
N GLY A 269 7.24 -0.07 18.62
CA GLY A 269 8.24 -0.53 17.67
C GLY A 269 7.87 -1.81 16.93
N MET A 270 7.09 -2.70 17.55
CA MET A 270 6.57 -3.91 16.92
C MET A 270 5.29 -3.67 16.10
N ILE A 271 4.36 -2.85 16.61
CA ILE A 271 3.05 -2.66 15.96
C ILE A 271 3.14 -1.75 14.74
N VAL A 272 3.93 -0.67 14.81
CA VAL A 272 3.99 0.33 13.74
C VAL A 272 4.48 -0.26 12.41
N PRO A 273 5.53 -1.09 12.35
CA PRO A 273 5.95 -1.72 11.10
C PRO A 273 4.87 -2.60 10.49
N ILE A 274 4.19 -3.40 11.32
CA ILE A 274 3.09 -4.27 10.87
C ILE A 274 1.97 -3.42 10.26
N TYR A 275 1.58 -2.35 10.94
CA TYR A 275 0.60 -1.40 10.42
C TYR A 275 1.05 -0.81 9.07
N CYS A 276 2.32 -0.39 8.94
CA CYS A 276 2.83 0.22 7.71
C CYS A 276 2.93 -0.78 6.54
N ILE A 277 3.12 -2.08 6.81
CA ILE A 277 3.07 -3.15 5.80
C ILE A 277 1.64 -3.35 5.29
N ILE A 278 0.66 -3.28 6.18
CA ILE A 278 -0.76 -3.51 5.86
C ILE A 278 -1.41 -2.26 5.23
N PHE A 279 -0.93 -1.07 5.59
CA PHE A 279 -1.51 0.21 5.18
C PHE A 279 -1.78 0.34 3.67
N PRO A 280 -0.87 -0.05 2.75
CA PRO A 280 -1.14 0.04 1.31
C PRO A 280 -2.30 -0.83 0.82
N LEU A 281 -2.69 -1.87 1.56
CA LEU A 281 -3.78 -2.78 1.17
C LEU A 281 -5.17 -2.11 1.19
N PHE A 282 -5.29 -0.97 1.88
CA PHE A 282 -6.51 -0.18 1.92
C PHE A 282 -6.66 0.77 0.73
N ALA A 283 -5.63 0.91 -0.11
CA ALA A 283 -5.72 1.71 -1.32
C ALA A 283 -6.61 1.02 -2.37
N THR A 284 -7.38 1.81 -3.12
CA THR A 284 -8.25 1.37 -4.21
C THR A 284 -7.80 2.02 -5.52
N GLY A 285 -7.61 1.23 -6.57
CA GLY A 285 -7.35 1.73 -7.92
C GLY A 285 -8.54 1.53 -8.84
N HIS A 286 -8.39 1.96 -10.09
CA HIS A 286 -9.35 1.76 -11.18
C HIS A 286 -8.62 1.15 -12.38
N LEU A 287 -9.23 0.16 -13.03
CA LEU A 287 -8.68 -0.41 -14.25
C LEU A 287 -8.95 0.52 -15.43
N LYS A 288 -7.88 1.04 -16.03
CA LYS A 288 -7.97 2.03 -17.10
C LYS A 288 -8.73 1.46 -18.31
N GLY A 289 -9.79 2.15 -18.71
CA GLY A 289 -10.66 1.87 -19.87
C GLY A 289 -11.64 0.69 -19.70
N THR A 290 -12.00 0.35 -18.47
CA THR A 290 -13.27 -0.31 -18.19
C THR A 290 -14.43 0.69 -18.33
N PRO A 291 -15.63 0.29 -18.78
CA PRO A 291 -16.74 1.22 -19.05
C PRO A 291 -17.20 2.03 -17.84
N ASP A 292 -17.04 1.46 -16.63
CA ASP A 292 -17.60 1.98 -15.38
C ASP A 292 -16.52 2.33 -14.34
N GLU A 293 -15.25 2.47 -14.75
CA GLU A 293 -14.12 2.68 -13.83
C GLU A 293 -14.17 1.72 -12.63
N GLU A 294 -14.28 0.42 -12.91
CA GLU A 294 -14.51 -0.58 -11.86
C GLU A 294 -13.45 -0.46 -10.74
N LYS A 295 -13.93 -0.27 -9.50
CA LYS A 295 -13.08 -0.19 -8.32
C LYS A 295 -12.29 -1.49 -8.19
N TYR A 296 -10.98 -1.34 -8.12
CA TYR A 296 -10.01 -2.41 -8.09
C TYR A 296 -9.24 -2.35 -6.77
N ASN A 297 -9.67 -3.17 -5.81
CA ASN A 297 -9.08 -3.26 -4.48
C ASN A 297 -8.06 -4.42 -4.40
N PHE A 298 -7.45 -4.59 -3.22
CA PHE A 298 -6.53 -5.71 -2.97
C PHE A 298 -7.17 -7.09 -3.22
N GLY A 299 -8.45 -7.29 -2.90
CA GLY A 299 -9.15 -8.56 -3.16
C GLY A 299 -9.22 -8.90 -4.65
N ASN A 300 -9.53 -7.90 -5.48
CA ASN A 300 -9.54 -8.03 -6.93
C ASN A 300 -8.13 -8.29 -7.48
N PHE A 301 -7.12 -7.59 -6.94
CA PHE A 301 -5.72 -7.82 -7.27
C PHE A 301 -5.25 -9.23 -6.90
N LEU A 302 -5.60 -9.71 -5.71
CA LEU A 302 -5.29 -11.05 -5.23
C LEU A 302 -5.90 -12.12 -6.15
N SER A 303 -7.19 -12.01 -6.43
CA SER A 303 -7.88 -12.94 -7.34
C SER A 303 -7.24 -12.96 -8.73
N THR A 304 -6.92 -11.78 -9.26
CA THR A 304 -6.32 -11.66 -10.60
C THR A 304 -4.89 -12.21 -10.62
N MET A 305 -4.07 -11.92 -9.61
CA MET A 305 -2.70 -12.43 -9.50
C MET A 305 -2.67 -13.95 -9.33
N LEU A 306 -3.57 -14.52 -8.52
CA LEU A 306 -3.70 -15.96 -8.38
C LEU A 306 -4.05 -16.61 -9.72
N LYS A 307 -5.05 -16.07 -10.44
CA LYS A 307 -5.42 -16.54 -11.79
C LYS A 307 -4.26 -16.41 -12.78
N PHE A 308 -3.60 -15.26 -12.79
CA PHE A 308 -2.54 -14.95 -13.74
C PHE A 308 -1.26 -15.78 -13.49
N LYS A 309 -0.94 -16.07 -12.23
CA LYS A 309 0.25 -16.85 -11.83
C LYS A 309 -0.09 -18.29 -11.46
N THR A 310 -1.27 -18.80 -11.84
CA THR A 310 -1.76 -20.15 -11.49
C THR A 310 -0.71 -21.22 -11.79
N HIS A 311 -0.09 -21.22 -12.98
CA HIS A 311 0.92 -22.22 -13.33
C HIS A 311 2.13 -22.20 -12.41
N VAL A 312 2.62 -21.01 -12.05
CA VAL A 312 3.78 -20.87 -11.14
C VAL A 312 3.42 -21.41 -9.76
N ILE A 313 2.25 -21.02 -9.24
CA ILE A 313 1.74 -21.52 -7.96
C ILE A 313 1.60 -23.04 -8.00
N MET A 314 1.09 -23.60 -9.11
CA MET A 314 0.98 -25.04 -9.30
C MET A 314 2.34 -25.73 -9.33
N TYR A 315 3.36 -25.16 -9.96
CA TYR A 315 4.71 -25.74 -9.94
C TYR A 315 5.29 -25.79 -8.52
N PHE A 316 5.16 -24.70 -7.75
CA PHE A 316 5.59 -24.70 -6.34
C PHE A 316 4.81 -25.71 -5.50
N PHE A 317 3.49 -25.74 -5.65
CA PHE A 317 2.63 -26.70 -4.95
C PHE A 317 3.06 -28.14 -5.26
N SER A 318 3.24 -28.45 -6.54
CA SER A 318 3.66 -29.76 -7.02
C SER A 318 5.03 -30.17 -6.46
N TYR A 319 5.99 -29.24 -6.42
CA TYR A 319 7.29 -29.48 -5.81
C TYR A 319 7.16 -29.88 -4.33
N TYR A 320 6.38 -29.14 -3.53
CA TYR A 320 6.21 -29.47 -2.11
C TYR A 320 5.43 -30.77 -1.88
N LEU A 321 4.48 -31.12 -2.75
CA LEU A 321 3.80 -32.41 -2.69
C LEU A 321 4.76 -33.57 -3.00
N VAL A 322 5.58 -33.45 -4.05
CA VAL A 322 6.61 -34.46 -4.38
C VAL A 322 7.64 -34.56 -3.27
N LEU A 323 8.10 -33.42 -2.72
CA LEU A 323 9.04 -33.40 -1.62
C LEU A 323 8.46 -34.08 -0.38
N GLY A 324 7.20 -33.79 -0.03
CA GLY A 324 6.50 -34.45 1.07
C GLY A 324 6.34 -35.95 0.87
N ALA A 325 6.10 -36.41 -0.36
CA ALA A 325 5.98 -37.83 -0.68
C ALA A 325 7.32 -38.55 -0.60
N TYR A 326 8.38 -37.88 -1.04
CA TYR A 326 9.74 -38.37 -0.95
C TYR A 326 10.19 -38.50 0.50
N THR A 327 9.93 -37.51 1.35
CA THR A 327 10.34 -37.55 2.76
C THR A 327 9.53 -38.55 3.59
N SER A 328 8.25 -38.78 3.28
CA SER A 328 7.42 -39.74 4.01
C SER A 328 7.67 -41.20 3.61
N ASN A 329 8.04 -41.45 2.36
CA ASN A 329 8.11 -42.79 1.78
C ASN A 329 9.53 -43.16 1.34
N GLY A 330 10.57 -42.56 1.94
CA GLY A 330 11.97 -42.47 1.46
C GLY A 330 12.71 -43.73 0.96
N GLU A 331 12.10 -44.90 0.95
CA GLU A 331 12.63 -46.14 0.37
C GLU A 331 11.76 -46.73 -0.75
N ASN A 332 10.51 -46.28 -0.90
CA ASN A 332 9.53 -46.86 -1.81
C ASN A 332 9.37 -45.97 -3.06
N GLY A 333 10.33 -46.07 -3.98
CA GLY A 333 10.37 -45.27 -5.22
C GLY A 333 9.07 -45.33 -6.05
N ALA A 334 8.33 -46.45 -5.97
CA ALA A 334 7.02 -46.60 -6.61
C ALA A 334 5.95 -45.66 -6.02
N ALA A 335 5.92 -45.46 -4.70
CA ALA A 335 4.95 -44.56 -4.05
C ALA A 335 5.22 -43.09 -4.41
N VAL A 336 6.49 -42.71 -4.50
CA VAL A 336 6.90 -41.36 -4.95
C VAL A 336 6.50 -41.15 -6.42
N ALA A 337 6.73 -42.13 -7.29
CA ALA A 337 6.37 -42.06 -8.70
C ALA A 337 4.86 -41.95 -8.93
N ILE A 338 4.05 -42.73 -8.20
CA ILE A 338 2.58 -42.65 -8.25
C ILE A 338 2.10 -41.27 -7.78
N THR A 339 2.69 -40.74 -6.71
CA THR A 339 2.33 -39.41 -6.19
C THR A 339 2.68 -38.32 -7.21
N ALA A 340 3.87 -38.37 -7.82
CA ALA A 340 4.26 -37.46 -8.87
C ALA A 340 3.32 -37.53 -10.10
N PHE A 341 2.90 -38.74 -10.49
CA PHE A 341 1.95 -38.92 -11.59
C PHE A 341 0.56 -38.31 -11.29
N ILE A 342 0.03 -38.53 -10.08
CA ILE A 342 -1.23 -37.91 -9.64
C ILE A 342 -1.11 -36.38 -9.67
N ILE A 343 0.02 -35.83 -9.22
CA ILE A 343 0.28 -34.39 -9.25
C ILE A 343 0.30 -33.87 -10.68
N ILE A 344 0.97 -34.54 -11.61
CA ILE A 344 1.00 -34.15 -13.03
C ILE A 344 -0.42 -34.14 -13.62
N LEU A 345 -1.25 -35.14 -13.28
CA LEU A 345 -2.66 -35.17 -13.69
C LEU A 345 -3.46 -34.00 -13.12
N VAL A 346 -3.24 -33.66 -11.85
CA VAL A 346 -3.88 -32.51 -11.19
C VAL A 346 -3.46 -31.20 -11.86
N ILE A 347 -2.17 -31.00 -12.14
CA ILE A 347 -1.67 -29.83 -12.88
C ILE A 347 -2.33 -29.76 -14.25
N TRP A 348 -2.31 -30.85 -15.02
CA TRP A 348 -2.89 -30.91 -16.36
C TRP A 348 -4.41 -30.61 -16.35
N PHE A 349 -5.14 -31.11 -15.36
CA PHE A 349 -6.56 -30.84 -15.20
C PHE A 349 -6.82 -29.36 -14.89
N PHE A 350 -6.07 -28.77 -13.96
CA PHE A 350 -6.22 -27.37 -13.60
C PHE A 350 -5.75 -26.41 -14.70
N ASP A 351 -4.71 -26.77 -15.45
CA ASP A 351 -4.24 -26.03 -16.61
C ASP A 351 -5.35 -25.89 -17.67
N ASN A 352 -6.03 -27.00 -17.97
CA ASN A 352 -7.19 -27.01 -18.86
C ASN A 352 -8.42 -26.28 -18.29
N MET A 353 -8.64 -26.29 -16.97
CA MET A 353 -9.79 -25.61 -16.35
C MET A 353 -9.62 -24.09 -16.29
N PHE A 354 -8.43 -23.60 -15.95
CA PHE A 354 -8.23 -22.17 -15.71
C PHE A 354 -7.88 -21.40 -16.97
N GLY A 355 -7.37 -22.08 -18.01
CA GLY A 355 -6.99 -21.47 -19.28
C GLY A 355 -5.89 -20.43 -19.12
N VAL A 356 -5.20 -20.11 -20.22
CA VAL A 356 -4.22 -19.00 -20.20
C VAL A 356 -5.01 -17.70 -20.07
N PHE A 357 -4.92 -17.03 -18.91
CA PHE A 357 -5.51 -15.71 -18.71
C PHE A 357 -5.07 -14.79 -19.86
N THR A 358 -6.03 -14.32 -20.66
CA THR A 358 -5.76 -13.33 -21.68
C THR A 358 -5.97 -11.95 -21.06
N PRO A 359 -5.00 -11.03 -21.19
CA PRO A 359 -5.19 -9.67 -20.69
C PRO A 359 -6.45 -9.06 -21.33
N TYR A 360 -7.14 -8.22 -20.57
CA TYR A 360 -8.42 -7.63 -20.97
C TYR A 360 -8.31 -6.97 -22.36
N LYS A 361 -9.04 -7.48 -23.33
CA LYS A 361 -9.13 -6.93 -24.69
C LYS A 361 -10.11 -5.76 -24.72
N GLY A 362 -9.71 -4.64 -24.11
CA GLY A 362 -10.42 -3.37 -24.28
C GLY A 362 -10.18 -2.78 -25.67
N THR A 363 -11.24 -2.26 -26.31
CA THR A 363 -11.17 -1.57 -27.59
C THR A 363 -10.64 -0.13 -27.40
N LYS A 364 -9.31 0.06 -27.32
CA LYS A 364 -8.60 1.32 -27.67
C LYS A 364 -7.09 1.23 -27.40
N ASP A 365 -6.31 1.94 -28.19
CA ASP A 365 -4.84 2.00 -28.19
C ASP A 365 -4.16 2.46 -26.87
N ASN A 366 -4.92 2.62 -25.79
CA ASN A 366 -4.42 3.12 -24.50
C ASN A 366 -4.17 2.01 -23.45
N HIS A 367 -4.65 0.78 -23.70
CA HIS A 367 -4.64 -0.31 -22.71
C HIS A 367 -3.32 -1.06 -22.57
N ILE A 368 -2.54 -1.14 -23.66
CA ILE A 368 -1.33 -1.95 -23.71
C ILE A 368 -0.18 -1.00 -24.05
N SER A 369 0.75 -0.77 -23.12
CA SER A 369 2.05 -0.21 -23.51
C SER A 369 2.82 -1.31 -24.22
N VAL A 370 2.64 -1.44 -25.53
CA VAL A 370 3.48 -2.28 -26.38
C VAL A 370 4.85 -1.61 -26.46
N ILE A 371 5.72 -1.90 -25.50
CA ILE A 371 7.13 -1.53 -25.64
C ILE A 371 7.75 -2.63 -26.49
N LYS A 372 8.02 -2.34 -27.77
CA LYS A 372 8.97 -3.16 -28.54
C LYS A 372 10.30 -3.08 -27.82
N VAL A 373 10.76 -4.19 -27.25
CA VAL A 373 12.14 -4.29 -26.82
C VAL A 373 12.95 -4.24 -28.10
N SER A 374 13.58 -3.10 -28.40
CA SER A 374 14.60 -3.12 -29.45
C SER A 374 15.71 -4.00 -28.91
N THR A 375 15.79 -5.21 -29.45
CA THR A 375 17.03 -5.96 -29.49
C THR A 375 18.00 -5.04 -30.21
N ARG A 376 18.77 -4.24 -29.44
CA ARG A 376 20.03 -3.72 -29.92
C ARG A 376 20.83 -4.97 -30.26
N THR A 377 20.82 -5.33 -31.53
CA THR A 377 21.79 -6.24 -32.11
C THR A 377 23.14 -5.70 -31.66
N VAL A 378 23.80 -6.42 -30.75
CA VAL A 378 25.23 -6.27 -30.50
C VAL A 378 25.91 -6.86 -31.74
N GLY A 379 25.74 -6.17 -32.86
CA GLY A 379 26.44 -6.37 -34.12
C GLY A 379 27.33 -5.16 -34.29
N GLY A 380 28.63 -5.41 -34.37
CA GLY A 380 29.67 -4.42 -34.16
C GLY A 380 29.57 -3.18 -35.03
N ASP A 381 29.83 -2.04 -34.39
CA ASP A 381 30.83 -1.10 -34.87
C ASP A 381 31.45 -0.43 -33.63
N MET A 382 32.62 -0.93 -33.22
CA MET A 382 33.54 -0.14 -32.41
C MET A 382 34.08 0.95 -33.31
N ASN A 383 33.47 2.14 -33.27
CA ASN A 383 34.14 3.44 -33.39
C ASN A 383 33.08 4.53 -33.60
N GLN A 384 32.69 5.21 -32.51
CA GLN A 384 32.47 6.66 -32.53
C GLN A 384 32.33 7.19 -31.09
N PRO A 385 32.96 8.34 -30.76
CA PRO A 385 32.89 8.91 -29.42
C PRO A 385 31.57 9.65 -29.18
N ASN A 386 31.15 9.62 -27.93
CA ASN A 386 29.99 10.29 -27.35
C ASN A 386 29.79 11.74 -27.83
N HIS A 387 28.63 12.01 -28.44
CA HIS A 387 27.95 13.29 -28.29
C HIS A 387 26.60 13.05 -27.60
N GLN A 388 26.45 13.62 -26.40
CA GLN A 388 25.16 13.80 -25.74
C GLN A 388 24.42 14.92 -26.48
N GLU A 389 23.32 14.58 -27.15
CA GLU A 389 22.33 15.56 -27.59
C GLU A 389 21.17 15.60 -26.59
N ILE A 390 20.96 16.80 -26.05
CA ILE A 390 19.79 17.23 -25.30
C ILE A 390 18.67 17.42 -26.32
N PRO A 391 17.44 16.91 -26.13
CA PRO A 391 16.33 17.36 -26.94
C PRO A 391 15.90 18.75 -26.47
N VAL A 392 16.31 19.74 -27.27
CA VAL A 392 15.80 21.12 -27.28
C VAL A 392 14.32 21.07 -27.70
N ALA A 393 13.48 21.70 -26.89
CA ALA A 393 12.09 22.00 -27.23
C ALA A 393 12.05 23.18 -28.21
N GLU A 394 11.15 23.15 -29.20
CA GLU A 394 10.57 24.31 -29.91
C GLU A 394 9.60 23.81 -31.01
N PRO A 395 8.73 24.66 -31.60
CA PRO A 395 8.06 25.85 -31.08
C PRO A 395 6.53 25.83 -31.31
N VAL A 396 5.89 26.82 -30.70
CA VAL A 396 4.55 27.36 -31.01
C VAL A 396 4.50 27.84 -32.47
N ASN A 397 3.36 27.64 -33.14
CA ASN A 397 2.97 28.47 -34.28
C ASN A 397 1.53 28.95 -34.08
N GLU A 398 1.43 30.27 -33.89
CA GLU A 398 0.20 31.06 -33.99
C GLU A 398 -0.08 31.41 -35.46
N ASP A 399 -1.38 31.55 -35.74
CA ASP A 399 -2.05 32.42 -36.71
C ASP A 399 -1.99 32.13 -38.22
N ASN A 400 -3.18 31.93 -38.79
CA ASN A 400 -3.65 32.86 -39.81
C ASN A 400 -5.18 33.02 -39.87
N GLU A 401 -5.55 34.25 -40.20
CA GLU A 401 -6.82 34.92 -40.06
C GLU A 401 -7.86 34.68 -41.18
N GLN A 402 -9.13 34.88 -40.78
CA GLN A 402 -10.18 35.69 -41.43
C GLN A 402 -11.05 35.24 -42.63
N MET A 403 -12.36 35.40 -42.35
CA MET A 403 -13.53 35.78 -43.19
C MET A 403 -14.04 34.74 -44.22
N ARG A 404 -15.36 34.50 -44.40
CA ARG A 404 -16.52 35.42 -44.48
C ARG A 404 -17.82 34.59 -44.58
N GLY A 405 -18.95 35.07 -44.03
CA GLY A 405 -20.27 34.90 -44.68
C GLY A 405 -21.43 34.22 -43.94
N GLY A 406 -22.19 34.99 -43.14
CA GLY A 406 -23.59 35.34 -43.42
C GLY A 406 -24.78 34.35 -43.27
N LYS A 407 -25.70 34.74 -42.36
CA LYS A 407 -27.20 34.72 -42.40
C LYS A 407 -28.03 33.51 -41.88
N LYS A 408 -28.66 33.77 -40.72
CA LYS A 408 -30.10 33.70 -40.35
C LYS A 408 -31.00 32.61 -40.97
N SER A 409 -31.63 31.79 -40.12
CA SER A 409 -33.10 31.70 -40.01
C SER A 409 -33.55 30.98 -38.74
N GLU A 410 -34.72 31.36 -38.28
CA GLU A 410 -35.41 31.17 -37.01
C GLU A 410 -36.50 30.07 -37.12
N LYS A 411 -37.10 29.70 -35.97
CA LYS A 411 -38.36 28.92 -35.73
C LYS A 411 -38.21 27.39 -35.56
N ALA A 412 -38.90 26.71 -34.64
CA ALA A 412 -39.84 27.08 -33.58
C ALA A 412 -40.05 25.90 -32.62
N LYS A 413 -40.33 26.22 -31.34
CA LYS A 413 -40.92 25.33 -30.32
C LYS A 413 -42.30 24.79 -30.76
N LYS A 414 -42.59 23.53 -30.44
CA LYS A 414 -43.95 23.11 -30.05
C LYS A 414 -43.91 22.01 -28.98
N THR A 415 -44.78 22.21 -28.02
CA THR A 415 -44.87 21.58 -26.70
C THR A 415 -45.99 20.54 -26.65
N LYS A 416 -45.87 19.59 -25.70
CA LYS A 416 -46.92 18.89 -24.92
C LYS A 416 -47.87 17.89 -25.63
N LYS A 417 -47.86 16.64 -25.15
CA LYS A 417 -48.77 16.11 -24.10
C LYS A 417 -48.47 14.63 -23.80
N LYS A 418 -48.21 14.31 -22.52
CA LYS A 418 -48.63 13.06 -21.88
C LYS A 418 -49.64 13.44 -20.78
N HIS A 419 -50.52 12.49 -20.48
CA HIS A 419 -51.73 12.59 -19.67
C HIS A 419 -51.56 13.25 -18.32
#